data_AF-K9VSS5-F1
#
_entry.id   AF-K9VSS5-F1
#
_cell.length_a   1.000
_cell.length_b   1.000
_cell.length_c   1.000
_cell.angle_alpha   90.00
_cell.angle_beta   90.00
_cell.angle_gamma   90.00
#
_symmetry.space_group_name_H-M   'P 1'
#
loop_
_entity.id
_entity.type
_entity.pdbx_description
1 polymer ?
#
loop_
_entity_poly.entity_id
_entity_poly.type
_entity_poly.pdbx_seq_one_letter_code
_entity_poly.pdbx_strand_id
1 'polypeptide(L)'
;MKKIIENVRRTIAHKTILWAYPIALKLQKYHYSLAIQWAVECIQIYSSDIKSNKFSQLNKYIQQAMDEQNVLTPLQCDEISQEIWYLPEREEIQTAIARLWGSIAAFKDGEEHGGVMETTMAVELVLPDTSNHRLLDQYLEAAVRICEEYESQN
;
A
#
# COMPACT_ATOMS: atom_id res chain seq x y z
N MET A 1 10.89 12.04 -5.28
CA MET A 1 10.97 10.76 -4.52
C MET A 1 12.37 10.36 -4.04
N LYS A 2 13.39 10.37 -4.92
CA LYS A 2 14.75 9.82 -4.67
C LYS A 2 15.38 10.15 -3.29
N LYS A 3 15.35 11.41 -2.86
CA LYS A 3 15.88 11.83 -1.54
C LYS A 3 15.18 11.13 -0.36
N ILE A 4 13.88 10.87 -0.46
CA ILE A 4 13.14 10.15 0.59
C ILE A 4 13.60 8.70 0.65
N ILE A 5 13.80 8.06 -0.49
CA ILE A 5 14.28 6.68 -0.55
C ILE A 5 15.71 6.54 -0.03
N GLU A 6 16.59 7.48 -0.35
CA GLU A 6 17.94 7.51 0.23
C GLU A 6 17.89 7.62 1.76
N ASN A 7 16.99 8.46 2.29
CA ASN A 7 16.79 8.57 3.74
C ASN A 7 16.23 7.26 4.31
N VAL A 8 15.20 6.67 3.69
CA VAL A 8 14.60 5.41 4.11
C VAL A 8 15.64 4.29 4.16
N ARG A 9 16.47 4.15 3.13
CA ARG A 9 17.58 3.16 3.12
C ARG A 9 18.55 3.35 4.28
N ARG A 10 18.88 4.60 4.63
CA ARG A 10 19.74 4.91 5.78
C ARG A 10 19.04 4.60 7.11
N THR A 11 17.76 4.89 7.26
CA THR A 11 17.03 4.73 8.53
C THR A 11 16.54 3.30 8.79
N ILE A 12 16.26 2.51 7.75
CA ILE A 12 15.91 1.09 7.89
C ILE A 12 17.06 0.30 8.51
N ALA A 13 18.32 0.63 8.19
CA ALA A 13 19.49 0.04 8.83
C ALA A 13 19.50 0.24 10.36
N HIS A 14 18.74 1.22 10.87
CA HIS A 14 18.59 1.53 12.29
C HIS A 14 17.28 0.98 12.89
N LYS A 15 16.56 0.08 12.19
CA LYS A 15 15.29 -0.53 12.62
C LYS A 15 14.19 0.48 12.94
N THR A 16 14.08 1.53 12.14
CA THR A 16 13.05 2.56 12.32
C THR A 16 11.67 1.95 12.01
N ILE A 17 10.72 2.07 12.95
CA ILE A 17 9.31 1.72 12.77
C ILE A 17 8.70 2.68 11.74
N LEU A 18 7.78 2.23 10.87
CA LEU A 18 7.09 3.09 9.88
C LEU A 18 7.98 3.58 8.73
N TRP A 19 8.83 2.72 8.16
CA TRP A 19 9.71 3.09 7.04
C TRP A 19 8.92 3.49 5.79
N ALA A 20 7.73 2.92 5.61
CA ALA A 20 6.85 3.19 4.48
C ALA A 20 6.15 4.56 4.58
N TYR A 21 6.04 5.12 5.79
CA TYR A 21 5.32 6.37 6.06
C TYR A 21 5.79 7.57 5.23
N PRO A 22 7.10 7.93 5.20
CA PRO A 22 7.54 9.08 4.44
C PRO A 22 7.30 8.93 2.92
N ILE A 23 7.21 7.70 2.40
CA ILE A 23 6.90 7.42 1.00
C ILE A 23 5.40 7.63 0.75
N ALA A 24 4.54 6.98 1.55
CA ALA A 24 3.08 7.14 1.47
C ALA A 24 2.67 8.61 1.57
N LEU A 25 3.24 9.34 2.53
CA LEU A 25 3.01 10.77 2.73
C LEU A 25 3.43 11.60 1.50
N LYS A 26 4.55 11.27 0.85
CA LYS A 26 5.00 12.01 -0.33
C LYS A 26 4.10 11.76 -1.53
N LEU A 27 3.67 10.52 -1.75
CA LEU A 27 2.79 10.16 -2.85
C LEU A 27 1.41 10.81 -2.67
N GLN A 28 0.85 10.76 -1.47
CA GLN A 28 -0.43 11.39 -1.16
C GLN A 28 -0.43 12.90 -1.41
N LYS A 29 0.67 13.60 -1.12
CA LYS A 29 0.82 15.05 -1.40
C LYS A 29 0.65 15.43 -2.86
N TYR A 30 0.91 14.50 -3.78
CA TYR A 30 0.61 14.71 -5.20
C TYR A 30 -0.85 14.34 -5.46
N HIS A 31 -1.23 13.11 -5.13
CA HIS A 31 -2.61 12.64 -5.15
C HIS A 31 -2.70 11.33 -4.36
N TYR A 32 -3.76 11.13 -3.57
CA TYR A 32 -3.90 9.92 -2.74
C TYR A 32 -3.86 8.62 -3.56
N SER A 33 -4.38 8.64 -4.79
CA SER A 33 -4.37 7.47 -5.68
C SER A 33 -2.96 6.95 -5.99
N LEU A 34 -1.93 7.81 -5.92
CA LEU A 34 -0.54 7.36 -6.09
C LEU A 34 -0.07 6.53 -4.89
N ALA A 35 -0.50 6.88 -3.68
CA ALA A 35 -0.22 6.11 -2.48
C ALA A 35 -0.93 4.75 -2.51
N ILE A 36 -2.19 4.73 -3.00
CA ILE A 36 -2.96 3.50 -3.24
C ILE A 36 -2.29 2.62 -4.30
N GLN A 37 -1.92 3.18 -5.45
CA GLN A 37 -1.23 2.47 -6.52
C GLN A 37 0.06 1.83 -6.01
N TRP A 38 0.85 2.57 -5.23
CA TRP A 38 2.08 2.05 -4.66
C TRP A 38 1.83 0.88 -3.69
N ALA A 39 0.83 0.98 -2.81
CA ALA A 39 0.46 -0.12 -1.93
C ALA A 39 -0.03 -1.36 -2.69
N VAL A 40 -0.83 -1.17 -3.74
CA VAL A 40 -1.26 -2.25 -4.66
C VAL A 40 -0.05 -2.95 -5.28
N GLU A 41 0.91 -2.20 -5.82
CA GLU A 41 2.11 -2.78 -6.42
C GLU A 41 2.96 -3.55 -5.40
N CYS A 42 3.12 -3.03 -4.17
CA CYS A 42 3.82 -3.74 -3.10
C CYS A 42 3.14 -5.07 -2.76
N ILE A 43 1.81 -5.07 -2.62
CA ILE A 43 1.03 -6.30 -2.38
C ILE A 43 1.23 -7.28 -3.54
N GLN A 44 1.14 -6.83 -4.79
CA GLN A 44 1.32 -7.70 -5.96
C GLN A 44 2.73 -8.29 -6.05
N ILE A 45 3.77 -7.51 -5.76
CA ILE A 45 5.16 -7.98 -5.71
C ILE A 45 5.31 -9.06 -4.63
N TYR A 46 4.87 -8.80 -3.38
CA TYR A 46 4.88 -9.78 -2.30
C TYR A 46 4.21 -11.09 -2.70
N SER A 47 3.05 -10.97 -3.34
CA SER A 47 2.21 -12.11 -3.69
C SER A 47 2.80 -12.96 -4.80
N SER A 48 3.58 -12.35 -5.70
CA SER A 48 4.29 -13.09 -6.75
C SER A 48 5.35 -14.04 -6.17
N ASP A 49 5.90 -13.71 -5.00
CA ASP A 49 6.89 -14.53 -4.30
C ASP A 49 6.23 -15.63 -3.42
N ILE A 50 4.94 -15.51 -3.10
CA ILE A 50 4.23 -16.43 -2.19
C ILE A 50 3.19 -17.24 -2.95
N LYS A 51 3.34 -18.57 -2.95
CA LYS A 51 2.31 -19.50 -3.45
C LYS A 51 1.17 -19.64 -2.44
N SER A 52 0.36 -18.60 -2.25
CA SER A 52 -0.85 -18.66 -1.41
C SER A 52 -2.10 -18.86 -2.26
N ASN A 53 -2.87 -19.90 -1.98
CA ASN A 53 -4.19 -20.10 -2.56
C ASN A 53 -5.21 -19.03 -2.11
N LYS A 54 -4.97 -18.35 -0.99
CA LYS A 54 -5.82 -17.23 -0.55
C LYS A 54 -5.58 -15.98 -1.40
N PHE A 55 -4.37 -15.78 -1.90
CA PHE A 55 -4.09 -14.63 -2.77
C PHE A 55 -4.96 -14.65 -4.03
N SER A 56 -5.14 -15.81 -4.68
CA SER A 56 -5.98 -15.90 -5.88
C SER A 56 -7.44 -15.52 -5.59
N GLN A 57 -7.94 -15.81 -4.39
CA GLN A 57 -9.28 -15.42 -3.94
C GLN A 57 -9.37 -13.93 -3.61
N LEU A 58 -8.29 -13.34 -3.10
CA LEU A 58 -8.22 -11.93 -2.71
C LEU A 58 -7.85 -11.00 -3.87
N ASN A 59 -7.32 -11.53 -4.98
CA ASN A 59 -6.89 -10.75 -6.14
C ASN A 59 -8.01 -9.89 -6.73
N LYS A 60 -9.27 -10.34 -6.61
CA LYS A 60 -10.45 -9.55 -7.01
C LYS A 60 -10.49 -8.19 -6.30
N TYR A 61 -10.16 -8.14 -5.00
CA TYR A 61 -10.21 -6.91 -4.21
C TYR A 61 -9.06 -5.95 -4.53
N ILE A 62 -7.92 -6.49 -4.99
CA ILE A 62 -6.78 -5.67 -5.43
C ILE A 62 -7.11 -5.01 -6.77
N GLN A 63 -7.64 -5.79 -7.72
CA GLN A 63 -8.06 -5.27 -9.02
C GLN A 63 -9.19 -4.25 -8.86
N GLN A 64 -10.18 -4.56 -8.03
CA GLN A 64 -11.29 -3.67 -7.71
C GLN A 64 -10.81 -2.35 -7.08
N ALA A 65 -9.77 -2.36 -6.24
CA ALA A 65 -9.20 -1.14 -5.67
C ALA A 65 -8.63 -0.21 -6.76
N MET A 66 -8.05 -0.75 -7.83
CA MET A 66 -7.56 0.07 -8.94
C MET A 66 -8.68 0.61 -9.82
N ASP A 67 -9.67 -0.23 -10.11
CA ASP A 67 -10.74 0.07 -11.07
C ASP A 67 -11.84 0.96 -10.47
N GLU A 68 -12.16 0.78 -9.19
CA GLU A 68 -13.36 1.33 -8.56
C GLU A 68 -13.10 2.33 -7.43
N GLN A 69 -11.85 2.56 -7.00
CA GLN A 69 -11.54 3.50 -5.89
C GLN A 69 -12.12 4.91 -6.11
N ASN A 70 -12.22 5.37 -7.37
CA ASN A 70 -12.77 6.68 -7.70
C ASN A 70 -14.30 6.69 -7.83
N VAL A 71 -14.93 5.52 -7.94
CA VAL A 71 -16.38 5.36 -8.16
C VAL A 71 -17.12 5.11 -6.85
N LEU A 72 -16.57 4.26 -5.99
CA LEU A 72 -17.22 3.88 -4.73
C LEU A 72 -17.27 5.05 -3.74
N THR A 73 -18.20 4.99 -2.79
CA THR A 73 -18.28 5.95 -1.67
C THR A 73 -17.32 5.54 -0.54
N PRO A 74 -16.95 6.45 0.39
CA PRO A 74 -16.16 6.08 1.56
C PRO A 74 -16.77 4.89 2.35
N LEU A 75 -18.09 4.90 2.54
CA LEU A 75 -18.81 3.83 3.25
C LEU A 75 -18.67 2.47 2.54
N GLN A 76 -18.82 2.43 1.22
CA GLN A 76 -18.65 1.19 0.45
C GLN A 76 -17.21 0.67 0.52
N CYS A 77 -16.21 1.57 0.51
CA CYS A 77 -14.82 1.18 0.70
C CYS A 77 -14.57 0.58 2.10
N ASP A 78 -15.19 1.15 3.13
CA ASP A 78 -15.10 0.62 4.50
C ASP A 78 -15.81 -0.73 4.64
N GLU A 79 -16.98 -0.90 4.01
CA GLU A 79 -17.68 -2.19 3.96
C GLU A 79 -16.81 -3.29 3.33
N ILE A 80 -16.10 -2.99 2.24
CA ILE A 80 -15.15 -3.93 1.62
C ILE A 80 -13.98 -4.22 2.56
N SER A 81 -13.42 -3.20 3.22
CA SER A 81 -12.36 -3.37 4.22
C SER A 81 -12.79 -4.34 5.33
N GLN A 82 -13.98 -4.15 5.89
CA GLN A 82 -14.53 -5.00 6.93
C GLN A 82 -14.81 -6.43 6.42
N GLU A 83 -15.38 -6.57 5.23
CA GLU A 83 -15.63 -7.87 4.59
C GLU A 83 -14.34 -8.70 4.55
N ILE A 84 -13.25 -8.10 4.07
CA ILE A 84 -11.93 -8.75 3.97
C ILE A 84 -11.34 -9.01 5.36
N TRP A 85 -11.47 -8.06 6.29
CA TRP A 85 -10.92 -8.16 7.65
C TRP A 85 -11.48 -9.37 8.42
N TYR A 86 -12.75 -9.69 8.21
CA TYR A 86 -13.45 -10.77 8.92
C TYR A 86 -13.46 -12.11 8.17
N LEU A 87 -12.81 -12.24 7.01
CA LEU A 87 -12.60 -13.55 6.38
C LEU A 87 -11.81 -14.49 7.31
N PRO A 88 -12.15 -15.80 7.35
CA PRO A 88 -11.51 -16.77 8.23
C PRO A 88 -10.05 -17.03 7.85
N GLU A 89 -9.27 -17.56 8.81
CA GLU A 89 -7.85 -17.92 8.64
C GLU A 89 -6.95 -16.76 8.18
N ARG A 90 -6.94 -15.69 8.97
CA ARG A 90 -6.26 -14.42 8.67
C ARG A 90 -4.78 -14.58 8.33
N GLU A 91 -4.42 -14.17 7.12
CA GLU A 91 -3.04 -14.00 6.66
C GLU A 91 -2.64 -12.52 6.66
N GLU A 92 -1.33 -12.24 6.67
CA GLU A 92 -0.79 -10.87 6.57
C GLU A 92 -1.30 -10.18 5.31
N ILE A 93 -1.34 -10.90 4.19
CA ILE A 93 -1.82 -10.36 2.92
C ILE A 93 -3.31 -9.98 2.94
N GLN A 94 -4.15 -10.77 3.60
CA GLN A 94 -5.55 -10.43 3.81
C GLN A 94 -5.66 -9.14 4.63
N THR A 95 -4.86 -9.02 5.68
CA THR A 95 -4.82 -7.82 6.53
C THR A 95 -4.34 -6.61 5.73
N ALA A 96 -3.32 -6.76 4.87
CA ALA A 96 -2.81 -5.70 4.03
C ALA A 96 -3.85 -5.20 3.02
N ILE A 97 -4.63 -6.08 2.41
CA ILE A 97 -5.68 -5.70 1.46
C ILE A 97 -6.86 -5.04 2.19
N ALA A 98 -7.23 -5.49 3.39
CA ALA A 98 -8.22 -4.79 4.20
C ALA A 98 -7.75 -3.36 4.56
N ARG A 99 -6.50 -3.22 5.01
CA ARG A 99 -5.85 -1.92 5.29
C ARG A 99 -5.81 -1.02 4.05
N LEU A 100 -5.54 -1.58 2.86
CA LEU A 100 -5.63 -0.86 1.59
C LEU A 100 -7.03 -0.26 1.39
N TRP A 101 -8.09 -1.05 1.57
CA TRP A 101 -9.46 -0.55 1.45
C TRP A 101 -9.83 0.48 2.52
N GLY A 102 -9.38 0.27 3.75
CA GLY A 102 -9.49 1.28 4.82
C GLY A 102 -8.81 2.59 4.47
N SER A 103 -7.64 2.54 3.81
CA SER A 103 -6.94 3.75 3.37
C SER A 103 -7.73 4.53 2.31
N ILE A 104 -8.36 3.83 1.36
CA ILE A 104 -9.21 4.45 0.33
C ILE A 104 -10.43 5.11 0.98
N ALA A 105 -11.07 4.43 1.93
CA ALA A 105 -12.19 4.99 2.68
C ALA A 105 -11.79 6.29 3.40
N ALA A 106 -10.69 6.25 4.17
CA ALA A 106 -10.18 7.40 4.92
C ALA A 106 -9.82 8.58 4.02
N PHE A 107 -9.11 8.36 2.90
CA PHE A 107 -8.80 9.44 1.96
C PHE A 107 -10.04 10.10 1.38
N LYS A 108 -11.07 9.32 1.07
CA LYS A 108 -12.31 9.83 0.49
C LYS A 108 -13.21 10.53 1.51
N ASP A 109 -13.06 10.21 2.80
CA ASP A 109 -13.72 10.92 3.90
C ASP A 109 -12.96 12.20 4.32
N GLY A 110 -11.83 12.49 3.66
CA GLY A 110 -10.98 13.65 3.97
C GLY A 110 -10.03 13.43 5.15
N GLU A 111 -9.96 12.22 5.69
CA GLU A 111 -9.03 11.84 6.76
C GLU A 111 -7.64 11.49 6.17
N GLU A 112 -6.94 12.50 5.65
CA GLU A 112 -5.66 12.31 4.96
C GLU A 112 -4.62 11.58 5.82
N HIS A 113 -4.53 11.91 7.10
CA HIS A 113 -3.60 11.27 8.02
C HIS A 113 -3.95 9.78 8.22
N GLY A 114 -5.24 9.47 8.38
CA GLY A 114 -5.75 8.10 8.48
C GLY A 114 -5.41 7.31 7.22
N GLY A 115 -5.69 7.87 6.05
CA GLY A 115 -5.36 7.22 4.77
C GLY A 115 -3.87 6.94 4.60
N VAL A 116 -2.99 7.89 4.94
CA VAL A 116 -1.53 7.68 4.91
C VAL A 116 -1.12 6.58 5.89
N MET A 117 -1.73 6.55 7.08
CA MET A 117 -1.39 5.56 8.07
C MET A 117 -1.82 4.15 7.65
N GLU A 118 -3.05 3.99 7.18
CA GLU A 118 -3.57 2.72 6.66
C GLU A 118 -2.75 2.22 5.46
N THR A 119 -2.37 3.12 4.54
CA THR A 119 -1.47 2.79 3.40
C THR A 119 -0.12 2.28 3.90
N THR A 120 0.47 2.97 4.88
CA THR A 120 1.75 2.59 5.48
C THR A 120 1.65 1.19 6.09
N MET A 121 0.61 0.94 6.88
CA MET A 121 0.38 -0.37 7.52
C MET A 121 0.19 -1.48 6.50
N ALA A 122 -0.53 -1.21 5.41
CA ALA A 122 -0.71 -2.17 4.31
C ALA A 122 0.65 -2.60 3.72
N VAL A 123 1.55 -1.65 3.46
CA VAL A 123 2.87 -1.92 2.88
C VAL A 123 3.81 -2.62 3.88
N GLU A 124 3.80 -2.23 5.15
CA GLU A 124 4.66 -2.87 6.15
C GLU A 124 4.28 -4.32 6.43
N LEU A 125 2.98 -4.64 6.37
CA LEU A 125 2.50 -6.03 6.50
C LEU A 125 3.01 -6.94 5.39
N VAL A 126 3.30 -6.40 4.21
CA VAL A 126 3.84 -7.15 3.07
C VAL A 126 5.36 -6.96 2.92
N LEU A 127 6.05 -6.44 3.95
CA LEU A 127 7.49 -6.51 4.11
C LEU A 127 7.82 -6.88 5.57
N PRO A 128 7.50 -8.12 6.01
CA PRO A 128 7.66 -8.51 7.41
C PRO A 128 9.13 -8.50 7.87
N ASP A 129 10.08 -8.67 6.94
CA ASP A 129 11.51 -8.56 7.19
C ASP A 129 12.16 -7.53 6.26
N THR A 130 12.53 -6.39 6.83
CA THR A 130 13.22 -5.31 6.12
C THR A 130 14.66 -5.65 5.72
N SER A 131 15.21 -6.77 6.21
CA SER A 131 16.48 -7.33 5.71
C SER A 131 16.33 -8.08 4.39
N ASN A 132 15.10 -8.32 3.92
CA ASN A 132 14.83 -8.76 2.56
C ASN A 132 15.09 -7.60 1.58
N HIS A 133 16.36 -7.34 1.32
CA HIS A 133 16.81 -6.23 0.47
C HIS A 133 16.24 -6.30 -0.95
N ARG A 134 16.07 -7.50 -1.50
CA ARG A 134 15.46 -7.69 -2.83
C ARG A 134 14.03 -7.13 -2.85
N LEU A 135 13.21 -7.56 -1.90
CA LEU A 135 11.80 -7.15 -1.84
C LEU A 135 11.67 -5.66 -1.51
N LEU A 136 12.47 -5.18 -0.55
CA LEU A 136 12.54 -3.76 -0.22
C LEU A 136 12.92 -2.90 -1.44
N ASP A 137 13.94 -3.29 -2.19
CA ASP A 137 14.38 -2.53 -3.37
C ASP A 137 13.29 -2.45 -4.43
N GLN A 138 12.56 -3.54 -4.67
CA GLN A 138 11.41 -3.54 -5.59
C GLN A 138 10.31 -2.56 -5.13
N TYR A 139 10.04 -2.45 -3.83
CA TYR A 139 9.03 -1.53 -3.30
C TYR A 139 9.46 -0.07 -3.44
N LEU A 140 10.75 0.20 -3.19
CA LEU A 140 11.34 1.53 -3.34
C LEU A 140 11.37 1.94 -4.83
N GLU A 141 11.74 1.03 -5.72
CA GLU A 141 11.72 1.25 -7.17
C GLU A 141 10.31 1.56 -7.69
N ALA A 142 9.29 0.83 -7.23
CA ALA A 142 7.90 1.12 -7.54
C ALA A 142 7.51 2.56 -7.13
N ALA A 143 7.88 2.99 -5.92
CA ALA A 143 7.64 4.36 -5.46
C ALA A 143 8.35 5.43 -6.32
N VAL A 144 9.59 5.18 -6.75
CA VAL A 144 10.30 6.09 -7.69
C VAL A 144 9.53 6.18 -8.99
N ARG A 145 9.25 5.03 -9.60
CA ARG A 145 8.63 4.94 -10.92
C ARG A 145 7.28 5.67 -10.94
N ILE A 146 6.40 5.38 -10.00
CA ILE A 146 5.08 6.04 -9.88
C ILE A 146 5.22 7.56 -9.76
N CYS A 147 6.18 8.02 -8.94
CA CYS A 147 6.41 9.45 -8.75
C CYS A 147 6.96 10.11 -10.02
N GLU A 148 7.90 9.48 -10.73
CA GLU A 148 8.47 10.01 -11.96
C GLU A 148 7.47 10.01 -13.11
N GLU A 149 6.63 8.96 -13.22
CA GLU A 149 5.53 8.91 -14.18
C GLU A 149 4.55 10.07 -13.98
N TYR A 150 4.15 10.33 -12.72
CA TYR A 150 3.27 11.46 -12.40
C TYR A 150 3.91 12.81 -12.72
N GLU A 151 5.17 13.04 -12.32
CA GLU A 151 5.92 14.29 -12.58
C GLU A 151 6.20 14.50 -14.08
N SER A 152 6.22 13.46 -14.90
CA SER A 152 6.39 13.59 -16.36
C SER A 152 5.11 14.02 -17.10
N GLN A 153 3.96 13.84 -16.45
CA GLN A 153 2.63 14.06 -17.03
C GLN A 153 1.97 15.36 -16.54
N ASN A 154 2.51 16.02 -15.50
CA ASN A 154 1.98 17.23 -14.86
C ASN A 154 3.08 18.26 -14.61
#